data_AF-A0A662TT34-F1
#
_entry.id   AF-A0A662TT34-F1
#
_cell.length_a   1.000
_cell.length_b   1.000
_cell.length_c   1.000
_cell.angle_alpha   90.00
_cell.angle_beta   90.00
_cell.angle_gamma   90.00
#
_symmetry.space_group_name_H-M   'P 1'
#
loop_
_entity.id
_entity.type
_entity.pdbx_description
1 polymer ?
#
loop_
_entity_poly.entity_id
_entity_poly.type
_entity_poly.pdbx_seq_one_letter_code
_entity_poly.pdbx_strand_id
1 'polypeptide(L)'
;MRLSVNHFYVKQFHRALPLLRSRELAEVTSTQLTTLLIESVVGILLAYQTSLIERFPPILLILPALLALRGDVSGALAARLSTGLHLGVIRPWRFDREVLNNWIGAIFVTVIMTSSIGILAYFWTGQQYSLPILVAVTVAAGLLASLPTNLVIMLIAMFTYYRGINPDNVVIPLATSLGDIIGFLALLATILLFLPLL
;
A
#
# COMPACT_ATOMS: atom_id res chain seq x y z
N MET A 1 26.43 -45.36 -2.20
CA MET A 1 24.98 -45.53 -1.98
C MET A 1 24.27 -44.19 -2.24
N ARG A 2 24.48 -43.56 -3.41
CA ARG A 2 23.53 -43.45 -4.55
C ARG A 2 22.08 -43.10 -4.19
N LEU A 3 21.77 -41.80 -4.13
CA LEU A 3 20.84 -41.07 -5.02
C LEU A 3 19.47 -41.71 -5.39
N SER A 4 18.84 -42.51 -4.52
CA SER A 4 17.48 -43.03 -4.82
C SER A 4 16.33 -42.20 -4.23
N VAL A 5 16.60 -41.31 -3.28
CA VAL A 5 15.55 -40.54 -2.59
C VAL A 5 15.02 -39.38 -3.47
N ASN A 6 15.86 -38.77 -4.32
CA ASN A 6 15.46 -37.61 -5.12
C ASN A 6 14.41 -37.90 -6.20
N HIS A 7 14.38 -39.10 -6.78
CA HIS A 7 13.55 -39.35 -7.97
C HIS A 7 12.04 -39.47 -7.64
N PHE A 8 11.71 -39.92 -6.42
CA PHE A 8 10.33 -40.02 -5.95
C PHE A 8 9.75 -38.63 -5.63
N TYR A 9 10.47 -37.82 -4.87
CA TYR A 9 10.07 -36.45 -4.54
C TYR A 9 9.98 -35.55 -5.77
N VAL A 10 10.89 -35.67 -6.74
CA VAL A 10 10.86 -34.90 -7.99
C VAL A 10 9.64 -35.27 -8.84
N LYS A 11 9.29 -36.56 -8.96
CA LYS A 11 8.06 -36.99 -9.65
C LYS A 11 6.79 -36.53 -8.92
N GLN A 12 6.79 -36.57 -7.59
CA GLN A 12 5.65 -36.12 -6.79
C GLN A 12 5.47 -34.60 -6.87
N PHE A 13 6.57 -33.83 -6.89
CA PHE A 13 6.59 -32.39 -7.12
C PHE A 13 6.09 -32.03 -8.53
N HIS A 14 6.55 -32.72 -9.57
CA HIS A 14 6.05 -32.52 -10.94
C HIS A 14 4.56 -32.86 -11.10
N ARG A 15 4.02 -33.80 -10.31
CA ARG A 15 2.58 -34.09 -10.28
C ARG A 15 1.78 -33.06 -9.51
N ALA A 16 2.38 -32.40 -8.51
CA ALA A 16 1.75 -31.34 -7.73
C ALA A 16 1.83 -29.96 -8.40
N LEU A 17 2.81 -29.72 -9.27
CA LEU A 17 3.03 -28.46 -9.99
C LEU A 17 1.78 -27.90 -10.70
N PRO A 18 0.98 -28.69 -11.45
CA PRO A 18 -0.23 -28.17 -12.09
C PRO A 18 -1.30 -27.73 -11.08
N LEU A 19 -1.41 -28.44 -9.94
CA LEU A 19 -2.38 -28.15 -8.89
C LEU A 19 -1.98 -26.92 -8.05
N LEU A 20 -0.68 -26.74 -7.80
CA LEU A 20 -0.15 -25.55 -7.15
C LEU A 20 -0.33 -24.33 -8.05
N ARG A 21 -0.04 -24.46 -9.35
CA ARG A 21 -0.21 -23.39 -10.34
C ARG A 21 -1.67 -22.97 -10.49
N SER A 22 -2.62 -23.90 -10.54
CA SER A 22 -4.04 -23.55 -10.66
C SER A 22 -4.57 -22.87 -9.39
N ARG A 23 -4.07 -23.27 -8.21
CA ARG A 23 -4.40 -22.62 -6.94
C ARG A 23 -3.84 -21.20 -6.85
N GLU A 24 -2.57 -21.00 -7.18
CA GLU A 24 -1.96 -19.66 -7.20
C GLU A 24 -2.67 -18.73 -8.19
N LEU A 25 -2.99 -19.23 -9.39
CA LEU A 25 -3.76 -18.45 -10.37
C LEU A 25 -5.13 -18.08 -9.84
N ALA A 26 -5.83 -18.99 -9.16
CA ALA A 26 -7.13 -18.69 -8.57
C ALA A 26 -7.03 -17.68 -7.42
N GLU A 27 -6.01 -17.80 -6.55
CA GLU A 27 -5.74 -16.85 -5.46
C GLU A 27 -5.44 -15.45 -6.01
N VAL A 28 -4.56 -15.33 -7.01
CA VAL A 28 -4.21 -14.04 -7.63
C VAL A 28 -5.42 -13.44 -8.36
N THR A 29 -6.11 -14.22 -9.19
CA THR A 29 -7.24 -13.71 -9.99
C THR A 29 -8.39 -13.26 -9.09
N SER A 30 -8.73 -14.04 -8.06
CA SER A 30 -9.79 -13.65 -7.11
C SER A 30 -9.43 -12.40 -6.34
N THR A 31 -8.18 -12.31 -5.85
CA THR A 31 -7.70 -11.12 -5.14
C THR A 31 -7.73 -9.90 -6.05
N GLN A 32 -7.23 -10.00 -7.28
CA GLN A 32 -7.24 -8.88 -8.24
C GLN A 32 -8.66 -8.41 -8.59
N LEU A 33 -9.60 -9.34 -8.76
CA LEU A 33 -11.01 -8.97 -8.99
C LEU A 33 -11.58 -8.21 -7.79
N THR A 34 -11.28 -8.65 -6.56
CA THR A 34 -11.74 -7.94 -5.36
C THR A 34 -11.10 -6.56 -5.23
N THR A 35 -9.82 -6.41 -5.55
CA THR A 35 -9.11 -5.13 -5.46
C THR A 35 -9.61 -4.12 -6.49
N LEU A 36 -9.91 -4.57 -7.71
CA LEU A 36 -10.47 -3.71 -8.76
C LEU A 36 -11.83 -3.12 -8.36
N LEU A 37 -12.67 -3.91 -7.69
CA LEU A 37 -13.94 -3.43 -7.15
C LEU A 37 -13.74 -2.38 -6.05
N ILE A 38 -12.76 -2.61 -5.17
CA ILE A 38 -12.41 -1.68 -4.08
C ILE A 38 -11.85 -0.37 -4.64
N GLU A 39 -10.95 -0.42 -5.62
CA GLU A 39 -10.34 0.76 -6.26
C GLU A 39 -11.37 1.59 -7.03
N SER A 40 -12.36 0.95 -7.64
CA SER A 40 -13.47 1.65 -8.32
C SER A 40 -14.23 2.57 -7.36
N VAL A 41 -14.31 2.23 -6.07
CA VAL A 41 -14.94 3.08 -5.04
C VAL A 41 -14.21 4.40 -4.89
N VAL A 42 -12.88 4.42 -4.91
CA VAL A 42 -12.08 5.65 -4.78
C VAL A 42 -12.34 6.58 -5.98
N GLY A 43 -12.37 6.03 -7.19
CA GLY A 43 -12.70 6.79 -8.40
C GLY A 43 -14.12 7.39 -8.35
N ILE A 44 -15.10 6.61 -7.91
CA ILE A 44 -16.48 7.08 -7.72
C ILE A 44 -16.56 8.17 -6.64
N LEU A 45 -15.91 7.97 -5.49
CA LEU A 45 -15.89 8.95 -4.42
C LEU A 45 -15.27 10.27 -4.88
N LEU A 46 -14.16 10.23 -5.65
CA LEU A 46 -13.57 11.41 -6.24
C LEU A 46 -14.52 12.11 -7.23
N ALA A 47 -15.24 11.33 -8.05
CA ALA A 47 -16.20 11.88 -9.00
C ALA A 47 -17.34 12.66 -8.31
N TYR A 48 -17.69 12.32 -7.07
CA TYR A 48 -18.65 13.09 -6.27
C TYR A 48 -18.07 14.35 -5.63
N GLN A 49 -16.74 14.53 -5.62
CA GLN A 49 -16.07 15.68 -5.00
C GLN A 49 -15.79 16.84 -5.99
N THR A 50 -16.67 17.07 -6.97
CA THR A 50 -16.50 18.13 -7.99
C THR A 50 -16.29 19.51 -7.37
N SER A 51 -17.08 19.87 -6.36
CA SER A 51 -16.95 21.16 -5.66
C SER A 51 -15.61 21.33 -4.96
N LEU A 52 -15.00 20.25 -4.48
CA LEU A 52 -13.66 20.30 -3.87
C LEU A 52 -12.59 20.48 -4.94
N ILE A 53 -12.72 19.79 -6.07
CA ILE A 53 -11.79 19.92 -7.21
C ILE A 53 -11.81 21.36 -7.74
N GLU A 54 -12.98 21.99 -7.83
CA GLU A 54 -13.10 23.39 -8.25
C GLU A 54 -12.46 24.38 -7.25
N ARG A 55 -12.62 24.13 -5.94
CA ARG A 55 -12.05 24.99 -4.88
C ARG A 55 -10.56 24.78 -4.67
N PHE A 56 -10.09 23.55 -4.88
CA PHE A 56 -8.69 23.17 -4.69
C PHE A 56 -8.20 22.31 -5.86
N PRO A 57 -7.97 22.91 -7.05
CA PRO A 57 -7.38 22.24 -8.21
C PRO A 57 -6.07 21.45 -7.97
N PRO A 58 -5.18 21.81 -7.02
CA PRO A 58 -3.95 21.03 -6.77
C PRO A 58 -4.21 19.56 -6.43
N ILE A 59 -5.42 19.21 -5.97
CA ILE A 59 -5.83 17.82 -5.72
C ILE A 59 -5.64 16.91 -6.94
N LEU A 60 -5.77 17.44 -8.16
CA LEU A 60 -5.64 16.67 -9.40
C LEU A 60 -4.22 16.13 -9.63
N LEU A 61 -3.21 16.80 -9.09
CA LEU A 61 -1.83 16.32 -9.09
C LEU A 61 -1.53 15.53 -7.82
N ILE A 62 -1.94 16.06 -6.66
CA ILE A 62 -1.59 15.49 -5.35
C ILE A 62 -2.20 14.11 -5.16
N LEU A 63 -3.48 13.93 -5.50
CA LEU A 63 -4.19 12.68 -5.25
C LEU A 63 -3.55 11.49 -5.99
N PRO A 64 -3.40 11.48 -7.34
CA PRO A 64 -2.79 10.33 -8.01
C PRO A 64 -1.35 10.08 -7.55
N ALA A 65 -0.57 11.13 -7.29
CA ALA A 65 0.79 10.99 -6.77
C ALA A 65 0.83 10.38 -5.36
N LEU A 66 -0.09 10.78 -4.48
CA LEU A 66 -0.21 10.25 -3.13
C LEU A 66 -0.65 8.78 -3.15
N LEU A 67 -1.65 8.43 -3.96
CA LEU A 67 -2.12 7.05 -4.09
C LEU A 67 -1.03 6.13 -4.66
N ALA A 68 -0.32 6.58 -5.70
CA ALA A 68 0.85 5.85 -6.23
C ALA A 68 1.92 5.61 -5.16
N LEU A 69 2.29 6.66 -4.41
CA LEU A 69 3.22 6.55 -3.29
C LEU A 69 2.71 5.55 -2.23
N ARG A 70 1.41 5.55 -1.94
CA ARG A 70 0.83 4.60 -0.98
C ARG A 70 0.96 3.17 -1.48
N GLY A 71 0.66 2.89 -2.74
CA GLY A 71 0.86 1.57 -3.33
C GLY A 71 2.32 1.11 -3.22
N ASP A 72 3.27 1.96 -3.57
CA ASP A 72 4.70 1.65 -3.54
C ASP A 72 5.22 1.36 -2.12
N VAL A 73 4.89 2.23 -1.15
CA VAL A 73 5.29 2.05 0.25
C VAL A 73 4.64 0.80 0.84
N SER A 74 3.38 0.56 0.51
CA SER A 74 2.62 -0.58 1.03
C SER A 74 3.13 -1.90 0.47
N GLY A 75 3.40 -1.95 -0.84
CA GLY A 75 3.98 -3.12 -1.51
C GLY A 75 5.39 -3.41 -1.00
N ALA A 76 6.24 -2.40 -0.85
CA ALA A 76 7.59 -2.57 -0.29
C ALA A 76 7.56 -3.08 1.15
N LEU A 77 6.66 -2.55 1.99
CA LEU A 77 6.48 -3.02 3.36
C LEU A 77 5.97 -4.47 3.40
N ALA A 78 4.96 -4.79 2.58
CA ALA A 78 4.40 -6.14 2.47
C ALA A 78 5.46 -7.17 2.05
N ALA A 79 6.27 -6.86 1.02
CA ALA A 79 7.33 -7.74 0.55
C ALA A 79 8.40 -7.98 1.62
N ARG A 80 8.79 -6.93 2.38
CA ARG A 80 9.76 -7.04 3.47
C ARG A 80 9.22 -7.86 4.65
N LEU A 81 7.95 -7.68 5.01
CA LEU A 81 7.29 -8.48 6.04
C LEU A 81 7.15 -9.95 5.61
N SER A 82 6.71 -10.20 4.37
CA SER A 82 6.62 -11.54 3.78
C SER A 82 7.97 -12.25 3.82
N THR A 83 9.02 -11.60 3.33
CA THR A 83 10.40 -12.12 3.37
C THR A 83 10.85 -12.40 4.80
N GLY A 84 10.61 -11.46 5.72
CA GLY A 84 11.02 -11.59 7.12
C GLY A 84 10.32 -12.75 7.85
N LEU A 85 9.04 -12.99 7.54
CA LEU A 85 8.27 -14.12 8.08
C LEU A 85 8.80 -15.46 7.52
N HIS A 86 9.13 -15.54 6.24
CA HIS A 86 9.69 -16.75 5.62
C HIS A 86 11.10 -17.06 6.09
N LEU A 87 11.93 -16.05 6.34
CA LEU A 87 13.28 -16.21 6.90
C LEU A 87 13.26 -16.46 8.42
N GLY A 88 12.12 -16.34 9.09
CA GLY A 88 11.97 -16.51 10.53
C GLY A 88 12.60 -15.40 11.38
N VAL A 89 13.00 -14.28 10.76
CA VAL A 89 13.52 -13.09 11.46
C VAL A 89 12.40 -12.22 12.04
N ILE A 90 11.19 -12.34 11.50
CA ILE A 90 9.96 -11.76 12.05
C ILE A 90 9.08 -12.91 12.55
N ARG A 91 8.59 -12.81 13.78
CA ARG A 91 7.63 -13.77 14.31
C ARG A 91 6.19 -13.30 14.02
N PRO A 92 5.28 -14.20 13.64
CA PRO A 92 3.88 -13.84 13.45
C PRO A 92 3.29 -13.30 14.76
N TRP A 93 2.45 -12.27 14.66
CA TRP A 93 1.75 -11.62 15.78
C TRP A 93 2.67 -10.94 16.81
N ARG A 94 3.91 -10.62 16.44
CA ARG A 94 4.85 -9.87 17.29
C ARG A 94 5.35 -8.61 16.62
N PHE A 95 5.39 -7.53 17.39
CA PHE A 95 6.08 -6.29 17.04
C PHE A 95 7.55 -6.39 17.41
N ASP A 96 8.30 -7.13 16.60
CA ASP A 96 9.75 -7.24 16.76
C ASP A 96 10.45 -5.98 16.23
N ARG A 97 11.74 -5.82 16.57
CA ARG A 97 12.55 -4.67 16.11
C ARG A 97 12.55 -4.50 14.60
N GLU A 98 12.56 -5.60 13.86
CA GLU A 98 12.49 -5.56 12.40
C GLU A 98 11.17 -4.97 11.89
N VAL A 99 10.03 -5.33 12.50
CA VAL A 99 8.72 -4.74 12.14
C VAL A 99 8.74 -3.25 12.38
N LEU A 100 9.25 -2.81 13.54
CA LEU A 100 9.34 -1.40 13.89
C LEU A 100 10.28 -0.63 12.95
N ASN A 101 11.44 -1.19 12.61
CA ASN A 101 12.38 -0.59 11.67
C ASN A 101 11.76 -0.39 10.29
N ASN A 102 11.03 -1.40 9.79
CA ASN A 102 10.32 -1.31 8.53
C ASN A 102 9.21 -0.25 8.56
N TRP A 103 8.48 -0.14 9.67
CA TRP A 103 7.45 0.88 9.88
C TRP A 103 8.02 2.31 9.90
N ILE A 104 9.10 2.53 10.66
CA ILE A 104 9.77 3.83 10.73
C ILE A 104 10.32 4.20 9.35
N GLY A 105 10.94 3.25 8.64
CA GLY A 105 11.42 3.46 7.28
C GLY A 105 10.29 3.87 6.32
N ALA A 106 9.12 3.21 6.41
CA ALA A 106 7.96 3.57 5.60
C ALA A 106 7.44 4.99 5.90
N ILE A 107 7.41 5.40 7.17
CA ILE A 107 7.03 6.77 7.57
C ILE A 107 8.05 7.78 7.04
N PHE A 108 9.35 7.49 7.17
CA PHE A 108 10.41 8.37 6.71
C PHE A 108 10.34 8.62 5.19
N VAL A 109 10.20 7.55 4.39
CA VAL A 109 10.00 7.66 2.95
C VAL A 109 8.72 8.44 2.63
N THR A 110 7.63 8.20 3.37
CA THR A 110 6.37 8.92 3.19
C THR A 110 6.54 10.43 3.37
N VAL A 111 7.21 10.87 4.44
CA VAL A 111 7.45 12.30 4.70
C VAL A 111 8.27 12.94 3.58
N ILE A 112 9.35 12.30 3.15
CA ILE A 112 10.19 12.83 2.06
C ILE A 112 9.38 12.96 0.78
N MET A 113 8.71 11.89 0.36
CA MET A 113 8.03 11.85 -0.93
C MET A 113 6.79 12.75 -0.95
N THR A 114 6.01 12.81 0.13
CA THR A 114 4.89 13.75 0.22
C THR A 114 5.34 15.21 0.28
N SER A 115 6.50 15.51 0.89
CA SER A 115 7.10 16.84 0.78
C SER A 115 7.43 17.19 -0.66
N SER A 116 8.03 16.26 -1.41
CA SER A 116 8.30 16.43 -2.84
C SER A 116 7.03 16.63 -3.66
N ILE A 117 5.96 15.88 -3.37
CA ILE A 117 4.65 16.06 -4.03
C ILE A 117 4.10 17.48 -3.79
N GLY A 118 4.19 17.99 -2.56
CA GLY A 118 3.74 19.36 -2.24
C GLY A 118 4.54 20.44 -2.98
N ILE A 119 5.86 20.27 -3.09
CA ILE A 119 6.73 21.15 -3.88
C ILE A 119 6.35 21.12 -5.37
N LEU A 120 6.11 19.93 -5.92
CA LEU A 120 5.71 19.79 -7.33
C LEU A 120 4.32 20.42 -7.59
N ALA A 121 3.38 20.25 -6.67
CA ALA A 121 2.07 20.90 -6.73
C ALA A 121 2.20 22.43 -6.73
N TYR A 122 3.10 22.99 -5.93
CA TYR A 122 3.38 24.43 -5.90
C TYR A 122 3.82 24.97 -7.27
N PHE A 123 4.75 24.28 -7.94
CA PHE A 123 5.19 24.68 -9.28
C PHE A 123 4.10 24.48 -10.35
N TRP A 124 3.36 23.37 -10.28
CA TRP A 124 2.30 23.05 -11.25
C TRP A 124 1.16 24.08 -11.21
N THR A 125 0.82 24.58 -10.02
CA THR A 125 -0.22 25.60 -9.84
C THR A 125 0.22 27.01 -10.22
N GLY A 126 1.43 27.20 -10.73
CA GLY A 126 1.97 28.52 -11.03
C GLY A 126 2.14 29.38 -9.77
N GLN A 127 2.42 28.76 -8.62
CA GLN A 127 2.67 29.43 -7.34
C GLN A 127 1.45 30.19 -6.78
N GLN A 128 0.24 29.81 -7.18
CA GLN A 128 -1.01 30.40 -6.68
C GLN A 128 -1.26 30.11 -5.20
N TYR A 129 -0.71 29.01 -4.69
CA TYR A 129 -0.83 28.57 -3.30
C TYR A 129 0.49 28.79 -2.55
N SER A 130 0.41 28.93 -1.22
CA SER A 130 1.58 28.99 -0.36
C SER A 130 2.31 27.64 -0.31
N LEU A 131 3.62 27.62 -0.63
CA LEU A 131 4.45 26.42 -0.61
C LEU A 131 4.41 25.68 0.76
N PRO A 132 4.61 26.36 1.91
CA PRO A 132 4.49 25.72 3.23
C PRO A 132 3.14 25.03 3.44
N ILE A 133 2.06 25.59 2.92
CA ILE A 133 0.71 25.05 3.11
C ILE A 133 0.52 23.79 2.26
N LEU A 134 0.93 23.82 0.97
CA LEU A 134 0.85 22.63 0.12
C LEU A 134 1.69 21.47 0.65
N VAL A 135 2.90 21.75 1.13
CA VAL A 135 3.75 20.74 1.79
C VAL A 135 3.11 20.23 3.07
N ALA A 136 2.53 21.11 3.90
CA ALA A 136 1.83 20.70 5.11
C ALA A 136 0.63 19.79 4.82
N VAL A 137 -0.18 20.13 3.81
CA VAL A 137 -1.32 19.32 3.37
C VAL A 137 -0.87 17.93 2.92
N THR A 138 0.12 17.84 2.04
CA THR A 138 0.57 16.54 1.50
C THR A 138 1.25 15.69 2.56
N VAL A 139 2.10 16.27 3.42
CA VAL A 139 2.77 15.55 4.51
C VAL A 139 1.76 15.09 5.56
N ALA A 140 0.82 15.94 5.96
CA ALA A 140 -0.24 15.54 6.88
C ALA A 140 -1.08 14.40 6.29
N ALA A 141 -1.43 14.46 4.99
CA ALA A 141 -2.20 13.42 4.32
C ALA A 141 -1.44 12.09 4.31
N GLY A 142 -0.16 12.13 3.94
CA GLY A 142 0.73 10.97 3.95
C GLY A 142 0.86 10.34 5.33
N LEU A 143 1.07 11.15 6.36
CA LEU A 143 1.20 10.67 7.74
C LEU A 143 -0.10 10.07 8.27
N LEU A 144 -1.23 10.76 8.08
CA LEU A 144 -2.55 10.27 8.48
C LEU A 144 -2.92 8.96 7.78
N ALA A 145 -2.53 8.78 6.51
CA ALA A 145 -2.72 7.53 5.80
C ALA A 145 -1.74 6.43 6.26
N SER A 146 -0.49 6.78 6.55
CA SER A 146 0.58 5.81 6.79
C SER A 146 0.33 4.90 8.00
N LEU A 147 -0.16 5.45 9.11
CA LEU A 147 -0.39 4.69 10.35
C LEU A 147 -1.41 3.55 10.16
N PRO A 148 -2.66 3.81 9.72
CA PRO A 148 -3.64 2.76 9.52
C PRO A 148 -3.24 1.80 8.39
N THR A 149 -2.68 2.27 7.28
CA THR A 149 -2.29 1.39 6.18
C THR A 149 -1.15 0.45 6.58
N ASN A 150 -0.11 0.94 7.26
CA ASN A 150 0.99 0.08 7.73
C ASN A 150 0.50 -0.98 8.73
N LEU A 151 -0.45 -0.63 9.60
CA LEU A 151 -1.08 -1.56 10.51
C LEU A 151 -1.87 -2.65 9.75
N VAL A 152 -2.69 -2.25 8.78
CA VAL A 152 -3.47 -3.18 7.94
C VAL A 152 -2.55 -4.14 7.21
N ILE A 153 -1.49 -3.66 6.55
CA ILE A 153 -0.52 -4.51 5.84
C ILE A 153 0.08 -5.56 6.77
N MET A 154 0.50 -5.14 7.95
CA MET A 154 1.12 -6.04 8.93
C MET A 154 0.13 -7.12 9.38
N LEU A 155 -1.12 -6.75 9.68
CA LEU A 155 -2.15 -7.70 10.09
C LEU A 155 -2.47 -8.70 8.98
N ILE A 156 -2.62 -8.22 7.74
CA ILE A 156 -2.89 -9.10 6.59
C ILE A 156 -1.69 -10.04 6.37
N ALA A 157 -0.46 -9.54 6.41
CA ALA A 157 0.75 -10.35 6.24
C ALA A 157 0.90 -11.45 7.30
N MET A 158 0.68 -11.11 8.57
CA MET A 158 0.71 -12.10 9.66
C MET A 158 -0.43 -13.12 9.52
N PHE A 159 -1.62 -12.67 9.14
CA PHE A 159 -2.78 -13.53 8.97
C PHE A 159 -2.64 -14.50 7.79
N THR A 160 -2.21 -14.03 6.62
CA THR A 160 -2.02 -14.87 5.43
C THR A 160 -0.93 -15.90 5.67
N TYR A 161 0.19 -15.50 6.28
CA TYR A 161 1.25 -16.41 6.69
C TYR A 161 0.73 -17.48 7.67
N TYR A 162 -0.04 -17.10 8.70
CA TYR A 162 -0.63 -18.05 9.64
C TYR A 162 -1.61 -19.04 8.97
N ARG A 163 -2.30 -18.61 7.91
CA ARG A 163 -3.21 -19.46 7.11
C ARG A 163 -2.52 -20.31 6.06
N GLY A 164 -1.19 -20.21 5.91
CA GLY A 164 -0.44 -20.90 4.86
C GLY A 164 -0.80 -20.42 3.45
N ILE A 165 -1.34 -19.21 3.34
CA ILE A 165 -1.58 -18.52 2.07
C ILE A 165 -0.31 -17.74 1.74
N ASN A 166 0.14 -17.76 0.48
CA ASN A 166 1.29 -16.95 0.10
C ASN A 166 0.95 -15.47 0.29
N PRO A 167 1.62 -14.75 1.22
CA PRO A 167 1.37 -13.34 1.46
C PRO A 167 1.54 -12.50 0.19
N ASP A 168 2.39 -12.91 -0.74
CA ASP A 168 2.68 -12.14 -1.96
C ASP A 168 1.48 -12.11 -2.93
N ASN A 169 0.64 -13.15 -2.91
CA ASN A 169 -0.54 -13.25 -3.78
C ASN A 169 -1.72 -12.38 -3.30
N VAL A 170 -1.76 -12.06 -2.00
CA VAL A 170 -2.95 -11.50 -1.34
C VAL A 170 -2.65 -10.18 -0.63
N VAL A 171 -1.53 -10.09 0.09
CA VAL A 171 -1.19 -8.91 0.88
C VAL A 171 -0.93 -7.72 -0.01
N ILE A 172 -0.11 -7.86 -1.06
CA ILE A 172 0.28 -6.70 -1.89
C ILE A 172 -0.95 -6.08 -2.56
N PRO A 173 -1.82 -6.84 -3.27
CA PRO A 173 -2.98 -6.24 -3.91
C PRO A 173 -3.96 -5.61 -2.89
N LEU A 174 -4.29 -6.32 -1.80
CA LEU A 174 -5.21 -5.79 -0.79
C LEU A 174 -4.64 -4.57 -0.06
N ALA A 175 -3.34 -4.58 0.21
CA ALA A 175 -2.64 -3.47 0.84
C ALA A 175 -2.73 -2.20 0.01
N THR A 176 -2.54 -2.31 -1.31
CA THR A 176 -2.64 -1.18 -2.23
C THR A 176 -4.06 -0.64 -2.26
N SER A 177 -5.07 -1.45 -2.52
CA SER A 177 -6.45 -0.95 -2.66
C SER A 177 -7.03 -0.39 -1.36
N LEU A 178 -6.73 -0.99 -0.21
CA LEU A 178 -7.10 -0.43 1.09
C LEU A 178 -6.29 0.84 1.39
N GLY A 179 -5.01 0.86 1.02
CA GLY A 179 -4.14 2.02 1.09
C GLY A 179 -4.68 3.20 0.26
N ASP A 180 -5.31 2.93 -0.87
CA ASP A 180 -5.89 3.97 -1.72
C ASP A 180 -7.14 4.60 -1.12
N ILE A 181 -8.04 3.80 -0.56
CA ILE A 181 -9.21 4.32 0.17
C ILE A 181 -8.76 5.17 1.35
N ILE A 182 -7.84 4.64 2.16
CA ILE A 182 -7.30 5.35 3.32
C ILE A 182 -6.59 6.63 2.88
N GLY A 183 -5.78 6.57 1.82
CA GLY A 183 -5.03 7.70 1.27
C GLY A 183 -5.93 8.80 0.75
N PHE A 184 -6.98 8.44 0.00
CA PHE A 184 -7.99 9.37 -0.46
C PHE A 184 -8.72 10.06 0.70
N LEU A 185 -9.18 9.28 1.69
CA LEU A 185 -9.88 9.83 2.86
C LEU A 185 -8.96 10.72 3.71
N ALA A 186 -7.70 10.33 3.89
CA ALA A 186 -6.71 11.13 4.60
C ALA A 186 -6.45 12.46 3.88
N LEU A 187 -6.30 12.44 2.55
CA LEU A 187 -6.14 13.66 1.77
C LEU A 187 -7.37 14.57 1.92
N LEU A 188 -8.58 14.01 1.77
CA LEU A 188 -9.82 14.77 1.94
C LEU A 188 -9.88 15.42 3.33
N ALA A 189 -9.59 14.66 4.39
CA ALA A 189 -9.57 15.17 5.75
C ALA A 189 -8.56 16.31 5.93
N THR A 190 -7.36 16.19 5.36
CA THR A 190 -6.36 17.26 5.43
C THR A 190 -6.74 18.50 4.64
N ILE A 191 -7.28 18.36 3.44
CA ILE A 191 -7.73 19.53 2.67
C ILE A 191 -8.83 20.26 3.43
N LEU A 192 -9.79 19.53 4.02
CA LEU A 192 -10.85 20.14 4.84
C LEU A 192 -10.30 20.83 6.09
N LEU A 193 -9.30 20.25 6.74
CA LEU A 193 -8.63 20.85 7.92
C LEU A 193 -7.88 22.15 7.56
N PHE A 194 -7.21 22.16 6.41
CA PHE A 194 -6.42 23.30 5.93
C PHE A 194 -7.21 24.26 5.05
N LEU A 195 -8.48 23.97 4.74
CA LEU A 195 -9.35 24.77 3.88
C LEU A 195 -9.38 26.27 4.23
N PRO A 196 -9.37 26.69 5.52
CA PRO A 196 -9.33 28.11 5.88
C PRO A 196 -8.03 28.84 5.49
N LEU A 197 -6.98 28.08 5.17
CA LEU A 197 -5.63 28.57 4.84
C LEU A 197 -5.31 28.42 3.34
N LEU A 198 -6.18 27.75 2.57
CA LEU A 198 -6.05 27.45 1.15
C LEU A 198 -6.82 28.45 0.28
#